data_AF-A0A1V5WND8-F1
#
_entry.id   AF-A0A1V5WND8-F1
#
_cell.length_a   1.000
_cell.length_b   1.000
_cell.length_c   1.000
_cell.angle_alpha   90.00
_cell.angle_beta   90.00
_cell.angle_gamma   90.00
#
_symmetry.space_group_name_H-M   'P 1'
#
loop_
_entity.id
_entity.type
_entity.pdbx_description
1 polymer ?
#
loop_
_entity_poly.entity_id
_entity_poly.type
_entity_poly.pdbx_seq_one_letter_code
_entity_poly.pdbx_strand_id
1 'polypeptide(L)' 'MKKPYLSLDGIKRAVKFLEKRKAQATTSGNTEWASEFENAIRIIRSLCVLELEPDK' A
#
# COMPACT_ATOMS: atom_id res chain seq x y z
N MET A 1 -5.85 21.79 12.46
CA MET A 1 -6.49 21.15 11.28
C MET A 1 -6.76 19.70 11.63
N LYS A 2 -8.01 19.21 11.57
CA LYS A 2 -8.26 17.77 11.67
C LYS A 2 -7.57 17.13 10.46
N LYS A 3 -6.58 16.25 10.68
CA LYS A 3 -5.91 15.53 9.58
C LYS A 3 -7.02 14.91 8.72
N PRO A 4 -7.05 15.13 7.39
CA PRO A 4 -8.02 14.43 6.55
C PRO A 4 -7.80 12.95 6.79
N TYR A 5 -8.78 12.29 7.41
CA TYR A 5 -8.71 10.87 7.70
C TYR A 5 -8.37 10.14 6.40
N LEU A 6 -7.32 9.32 6.44
CA LEU A 6 -7.04 8.39 5.36
C LEU A 6 -8.28 7.51 5.20
N SER A 7 -9.09 7.78 4.18
CA SER A 7 -10.26 6.96 3.92
C SER A 7 -9.81 5.61 3.38
N LEU A 8 -10.57 4.55 3.70
CA LEU A 8 -10.29 3.21 3.18
C LEU A 8 -10.17 3.21 1.64
N ASP A 9 -10.96 4.03 0.96
CA ASP A 9 -10.88 4.21 -0.49
C ASP A 9 -9.60 4.90 -0.95
N GLY A 10 -9.12 5.91 -0.19
CA GLY A 10 -7.83 6.54 -0.43
C GLY A 10 -6.70 5.52 -0.33
N ILE A 11 -6.75 4.65 0.68
CA ILE A 11 -5.74 3.62 0.89
C ILE A 11 -5.80 2.56 -0.21
N LYS A 12 -6.99 2.09 -0.59
CA LYS A 12 -7.17 1.15 -1.72
C LYS A 12 -6.59 1.70 -3.02
N ARG A 13 -6.77 3.00 -3.30
CA ARG A 13 -6.17 3.65 -4.47
C ARG A 13 -4.65 3.70 -4.40
N ALA A 14 -4.07 3.99 -3.22
CA ALA A 14 -2.63 3.99 -3.01
C ALA A 14 -2.03 2.59 -3.23
N VAL A 15 -2.65 1.54 -2.68
CA VAL A 15 -2.22 0.15 -2.89
C VAL A 15 -2.25 -0.23 -4.37
N LYS A 16 -3.35 0.09 -5.08
CA LYS A 16 -3.46 -0.20 -6.52
C LYS A 16 -2.40 0.54 -7.35
N PHE A 17 -2.02 1.75 -6.94
CA PHE A 17 -0.93 2.48 -7.57
C PHE A 17 0.41 1.77 -7.37
N LEU A 18 0.72 1.34 -6.14
CA LEU A 18 1.95 0.60 -5.85
C LEU A 18 2.00 -0.75 -6.58
N GLU A 19 0.89 -1.45 -6.74
CA GLU A 19 0.82 -2.70 -7.53
C GLU A 19 1.21 -2.46 -9.00
N LYS A 20 0.72 -1.37 -9.60
CA LYS A 20 1.12 -0.98 -10.97
C LYS A 20 2.61 -0.66 -11.06
N ARG A 21 3.17 0.03 -10.06
CA ARG A 21 4.58 0.37 -10.00
C ARG A 21 5.46 -0.87 -9.80
N LYS A 22 5.03 -1.82 -8.97
CA LYS A 22 5.68 -3.14 -8.82
C LYS A 22 5.71 -3.89 -10.15
N ALA A 23 4.58 -3.97 -10.86
CA ALA A 23 4.51 -4.63 -12.15
C ALA A 23 5.47 -3.98 -13.16
N GLN A 24 5.47 -2.65 -13.24
CA GLN A 24 6.41 -1.92 -14.09
C GLN A 24 7.87 -2.22 -13.73
N ALA A 25 8.24 -2.13 -12.45
CA ALA A 25 9.60 -2.40 -11.98
C ALA A 25 10.04 -3.85 -12.32
N THR A 26 9.13 -4.81 -12.18
CA THR A 26 9.37 -6.22 -12.55
C THR A 26 9.64 -6.35 -14.05
N THR A 27 8.80 -5.75 -14.90
CA THR A 27 8.97 -5.79 -16.36
C THR A 27 10.24 -5.08 -16.82
N SER A 28 10.67 -4.03 -16.12
CA SER A 28 11.92 -3.31 -16.39
C SER A 28 13.17 -3.97 -15.80
N GLY A 29 13.04 -5.12 -15.13
CA GLY A 29 14.17 -5.82 -14.49
C GLY A 29 14.71 -5.12 -13.24
N ASN A 30 13.98 -4.14 -12.69
CA ASN A 30 14.38 -3.40 -11.50
C ASN A 30 13.86 -4.09 -10.23
N THR A 31 14.60 -5.10 -9.79
CA THR A 31 14.22 -5.98 -8.67
C THR A 31 14.21 -5.29 -7.31
N GLU A 32 15.09 -4.30 -7.11
CA GLU A 32 15.13 -3.49 -5.89
C GLU A 32 13.79 -2.76 -5.71
N TRP A 33 13.39 -1.98 -6.72
CA TRP A 33 12.13 -1.24 -6.65
C TRP A 33 10.90 -2.14 -6.60
N ALA A 34 10.91 -3.28 -7.29
CA ALA A 34 9.82 -4.26 -7.19
C ALA A 34 9.65 -4.76 -5.74
N SER A 35 10.75 -5.02 -5.04
CA SER A 35 10.76 -5.46 -3.65
C SER A 35 10.32 -4.35 -2.69
N GLU A 36 10.76 -3.11 -2.91
CA GLU A 36 10.32 -1.94 -2.13
C GLU A 36 8.81 -1.71 -2.25
N PHE A 37 8.27 -1.79 -3.47
CA PHE A 37 6.82 -1.66 -3.69
C PHE A 37 6.04 -2.80 -3.04
N GLU A 38 6.56 -4.03 -3.09
CA GLU A 38 5.96 -5.18 -2.40
C GLU A 38 5.91 -4.97 -0.89
N ASN A 39 7.01 -4.54 -0.29
CA ASN A 39 7.10 -4.26 1.13
C ASN A 39 6.11 -3.16 1.56
N ALA A 40 6.02 -2.07 0.79
CA ALA A 40 5.08 -0.99 1.05
C ALA A 40 3.62 -1.46 0.98
N ILE A 41 3.25 -2.25 -0.05
CA ILE A 41 1.90 -2.83 -0.17
C ILE A 41 1.57 -3.70 1.05
N ARG A 42 2.51 -4.55 1.48
CA ARG A 42 2.35 -5.44 2.63
C ARG A 42 2.08 -4.64 3.90
N ILE A 43 2.92 -3.65 4.21
CA ILE A 43 2.78 -2.82 5.42
C ILE A 43 1.44 -2.07 5.41
N ILE A 44 1.08 -1.44 4.29
CA ILE A 44 -0.18 -0.68 4.19
C ILE A 44 -1.39 -1.60 4.40
N ARG A 45 -1.39 -2.80 3.80
CA ARG A 45 -2.46 -3.78 3.99
C ARG A 45 -2.56 -4.25 5.43
N SER A 46 -1.43 -4.56 6.08
CA SER A 46 -1.40 -4.95 7.49
C SER A 46 -1.96 -3.84 8.40
N LEU A 47 -1.57 -2.59 8.18
CA LEU A 47 -2.07 -1.45 8.95
C LEU A 47 -3.58 -1.22 8.74
N CYS A 48 -4.09 -1.41 7.52
CA CYS A 48 -5.54 -1.31 7.26
C CYS A 48 -6.35 -2.40 7.95
N VAL A 49 -5.82 -3.62 8.05
CA VAL A 49 -6.49 -4.72 8.78
C VAL A 49 -6.49 -4.42 10.27
N LEU A 50 -5.39 -3.87 10.80
CA LEU A 50 -5.29 -3.45 12.20
C LEU A 50 -6.24 -2.30 12.55
N GLU A 51 -6.55 -1.38 11.64
CA GLU A 51 -7.57 -0.34 11.86
C GLU A 51 -9.02 -0.86 11.78
N LEU A 52 -9.24 -2.08 11.27
CA LEU A 52 -10.57 -2.69 11.13
C LEU A 52 -10.94 -3.66 12.26
N GLU A 53 -9.98 -4.08 13.08
CA GLU A 53 -10.30 -4.76 14.33
C GLU A 53 -10.60 -3.69 15.39
N PRO A 54 -11.86 -3.56 15.86
CA PRO A 54 -12.12 -2.69 17.00
C PRO A 54 -11.39 -3.26 18.22
N ASP A 55 -10.67 -2.41 18.94
CA ASP A 55 -10.09 -2.75 20.24
C ASP A 55 -11.16 -3.45 21.11
N LYS A 56 -10.85 -4.66 21.58
CA LYS A 56 -11.72 -5.46 22.44
C LYS A 56 -11.89 -4.85 23.82
#